data_AF-A0AAX3PDA7-F1
#
_entry.id   AF-A0AAX3PDA7-F1
#
_cell.length_a   1.000
_cell.length_b   1.000
_cell.length_c   1.000
_cell.angle_alpha   90.00
_cell.angle_beta   90.00
_cell.angle_gamma   90.00
#
_symmetry.space_group_name_H-M   'P 1'
#
loop_
_entity.id
_entity.type
_entity.pdbx_description
1 polymer ?
#
loop_
_entity_poly.entity_id
_entity_poly.type
_entity_poly.pdbx_seq_one_letter_code
_entity_poly.pdbx_strand_id
1 'polypeptide(L)' 'MYSYTLTFKEEVDKLTAPEHEISLHTPAQAGDFVILSDGSRHQVMFVTHRAHYSSLYLDKGVRVPQG' A
#
# COMPACT_ATOMS: atom_id res chain seq x y z
N MET A 1 -4.89 -12.68 10.13
CA MET A 1 -5.22 -11.51 9.29
C MET A 1 -4.39 -10.35 9.79
N TYR A 2 -3.60 -9.74 8.92
CA TYR A 2 -2.66 -8.67 9.25
C TYR A 2 -3.21 -7.35 8.72
N SER A 3 -3.28 -6.33 9.56
CA SER A 3 -3.77 -5.00 9.19
C SER A 3 -2.62 -4.01 8.99
N TYR A 4 -2.70 -3.20 7.94
CA TYR A 4 -1.69 -2.22 7.57
C TYR A 4 -2.31 -0.89 7.15
N THR A 5 -1.69 0.20 7.58
CA THR A 5 -1.93 1.54 7.02
C THR A 5 -1.03 1.75 5.80
N LEU A 6 -1.61 2.15 4.67
CA LEU A 6 -0.85 2.48 3.47
C LEU A 6 -0.27 3.90 3.55
N THR A 7 1.00 4.04 3.17
CA THR A 7 1.68 5.34 3.03
C THR A 7 2.42 5.38 1.69
N PHE A 8 2.18 6.41 0.89
CA PHE A 8 2.80 6.56 -0.43
C PHE A 8 4.01 7.49 -0.34
N LYS A 9 5.10 7.15 -1.05
CA LYS A 9 6.40 7.80 -0.83
C LYS A 9 6.54 9.22 -1.43
N GLU A 10 5.71 9.64 -2.37
CA GLU A 10 5.81 10.97 -3.02
C GLU A 10 4.42 11.48 -3.40
N GLU A 11 4.28 12.80 -3.62
CA GLU A 11 3.07 13.55 -3.99
C GLU A 11 2.17 12.85 -5.04
N VAL A 12 1.40 11.85 -4.61
CA VAL A 12 0.20 11.39 -5.30
C VAL A 12 -0.88 12.39 -4.93
N ASP A 13 -0.72 13.59 -5.49
CA ASP A 13 -1.64 14.69 -5.37
C ASP A 13 -3.05 14.17 -5.72
N LYS A 14 -3.93 14.13 -4.72
CA LYS A 14 -5.38 13.92 -4.85
C LYS A 14 -5.92 12.50 -5.12
N LEU A 15 -5.33 11.45 -4.57
CA LEU A 15 -6.09 10.21 -4.29
C LEU A 15 -6.48 10.16 -2.81
N THR A 16 -7.48 11.00 -2.50
CA THR A 16 -8.55 10.78 -1.52
C THR A 16 -8.19 10.12 -0.19
N ALA A 17 -8.28 10.94 0.86
CA ALA A 17 -8.48 10.58 2.28
C ALA A 17 -7.31 9.87 3.01
N PRO A 18 -7.08 10.25 4.28
CA PRO A 18 -5.96 9.80 5.07
C PRO A 18 -6.10 8.30 5.37
N GLU A 19 -5.00 7.57 5.24
CA GLU A 19 -4.81 6.26 5.87
C GLU A 19 -5.80 5.18 5.40
N HIS A 20 -5.60 4.66 4.18
CA HIS A 20 -6.29 3.44 3.77
C HIS A 20 -5.75 2.25 4.57
N GLU A 21 -6.61 1.63 5.37
CA GLU A 21 -6.34 0.36 6.04
C GLU A 21 -6.57 -0.79 5.05
N ILE A 22 -5.61 -1.70 4.94
CA ILE A 22 -5.78 -2.95 4.22
C ILE A 22 -5.54 -4.14 5.13
N SER A 23 -6.28 -5.21 4.89
CA SER A 23 -6.10 -6.48 5.57
C SER A 23 -5.56 -7.53 4.62
N LEU A 24 -4.46 -8.16 5.00
CA LEU A 24 -3.82 -9.24 4.25
C LEU A 24 -3.93 -10.56 5.01
N HIS A 25 -4.06 -11.66 4.26
CA HIS A 25 -4.08 -13.01 4.84
C HIS A 25 -2.69 -13.44 5.32
N THR A 26 -1.63 -12.96 4.65
CA THR A 26 -0.22 -13.19 4.97
C THR A 26 0.48 -11.86 5.27
N PRO A 27 1.59 -11.86 6.02
CA PRO A 27 2.39 -10.65 6.21
C PRO A 27 2.94 -10.16 4.87
N ALA A 28 2.89 -8.86 4.61
CA ALA A 28 3.57 -8.26 3.46
C ALA A 28 5.08 -8.16 3.71
N GLN A 29 5.85 -8.26 2.63
CA GLN A 29 7.30 -8.10 2.59
C GLN A 29 7.71 -7.04 1.58
N ALA A 30 8.91 -6.48 1.75
CA ALA A 30 9.50 -5.61 0.73
C ALA A 30 9.68 -6.41 -0.57
N GLY A 31 9.23 -5.84 -1.69
CA GLY A 31 9.19 -6.51 -2.99
C GLY A 31 7.83 -7.10 -3.36
N ASP A 32 6.92 -7.26 -2.40
CA ASP A 32 5.54 -7.69 -2.70
C ASP A 32 4.80 -6.63 -3.52
N PHE A 33 3.79 -7.08 -4.25
CA PHE A 33 2.89 -6.19 -4.98
C PHE A 33 1.51 -6.15 -4.32
N VAL A 34 0.97 -4.94 -4.17
CA VAL A 34 -0.40 -4.70 -3.71
C VAL A 34 -1.17 -4.07 -4.88
N ILE A 35 -2.35 -4.63 -5.17
CA ILE A 35 -3.28 -4.05 -6.14
C ILE A 35 -4.38 -3.38 -5.33
N LEU A 36 -4.54 -2.06 -5.50
CA LEU A 36 -5.56 -1.29 -4.81
C LEU A 36 -6.89 -1.33 -5.57
N SER A 37 -7.96 -0.91 -4.90
CA SER A 37 -9.33 -0.91 -5.46
C SER A 37 -9.48 -0.04 -6.71
N ASP A 38 -8.60 0.94 -6.91
CA ASP A 38 -8.56 1.77 -8.12
C ASP A 38 -7.81 1.08 -9.30
N GLY A 39 -7.39 -0.19 -9.12
CA GLY A 39 -6.67 -0.98 -10.11
C GLY A 39 -5.20 -0.62 -10.25
N SER A 40 -4.68 0.29 -9.44
CA SER A 40 -3.25 0.60 -9.41
C SER A 40 -2.47 -0.55 -8.78
N ARG A 41 -1.32 -0.87 -9.37
CA ARG A 41 -0.36 -1.85 -8.83
C ARG A 41 0.80 -1.11 -8.20
N HIS A 42 1.03 -1.34 -6.92
CA HIS A 42 2.11 -0.76 -6.15
C HIS A 42 3.07 -1.83 -5.65
N GLN A 43 4.36 -1.52 -5.62
CA GLN A 43 5.38 -2.34 -4.97
C GLN A 43 5.58 -1.88 -3.52
N VAL A 44 5.62 -2.82 -2.59
CA VAL A 44 6.00 -2.58 -1.20
C VAL A 44 7.49 -2.29 -1.15
N MET A 45 7.85 -1.06 -0.81
CA MET A 45 9.23 -0.63 -0.68
C MET A 45 9.84 -1.10 0.64
N PHE A 46 9.10 -0.93 1.74
CA PHE A 46 9.46 -1.43 3.07
C PHE A 46 8.24 -1.45 3.99
N VAL A 47 8.35 -2.24 5.06
CA VAL A 47 7.31 -2.44 6.08
C VAL A 47 7.84 -1.94 7.41
N THR A 48 7.05 -1.16 8.13
CA THR A 48 7.38 -0.76 9.51
C THR A 48 6.36 -1.31 10.48
N HIS A 49 6.83 -1.86 11.59
CA HIS A 49 5.98 -2.34 12.68
C HIS A 49 6.13 -1.40 13.88
N ARG A 50 5.02 -0.89 14.40
CA ARG A 50 4.94 -0.17 15.67
C ARG A 50 4.13 -0.98 16.66
N ALA A 51 4.16 -0.59 17.94
CA ALA A 51 3.49 -1.32 19.03
C ALA A 51 1.97 -1.52 18.81
N HIS A 52 1.32 -0.66 18.01
CA HIS A 52 -0.13 -0.67 17.82
C HIS A 52 -0.58 -0.80 16.36
N TYR A 53 0.33 -0.75 15.39
CA TYR A 53 0.00 -0.84 13.97
C TYR A 53 1.21 -1.18 13.11
N SER A 54 0.95 -1.63 11.90
CA SER A 54 1.97 -1.79 10.85
C SER A 54 1.67 -0.85 9.68
N SER A 55 2.70 -0.37 9.01
CA SER A 55 2.57 0.51 7.84
C SER A 55 3.31 -0.06 6.65
N LEU A 56 2.70 0.06 5.47
CA LEU A 56 3.32 -0.30 4.19
C LEU A 56 3.66 0.97 3.44
N TYR A 57 4.93 1.08 3.06
CA TYR A 57 5.40 2.15 2.20
C TYR A 57 5.38 1.67 0.76
N LEU A 58 4.54 2.30 -0.04
CA LEU A 58 4.32 1.95 -1.43
C LEU A 58 5.08 2.90 -2.36
N ASP A 59 5.53 2.37 -3.50
CA ASP A 59 5.98 3.20 -4.61
C ASP A 59 4.82 3.99 -5.23
N LYS A 60 5.12 4.82 -6.23
CA LYS A 60 4.12 5.66 -6.92
C LYS A 60 3.01 4.84 -7.59
N GLY A 61 3.25 3.54 -7.82
CA GLY A 61 2.36 2.63 -8.52
C GLY A 61 2.26 2.89 -10.00
N VAL A 62 1.85 1.86 -10.73
CA VAL A 62 1.52 1.94 -12.16
C VAL A 62 0.05 1.59 -12.33
N ARG A 63 -0.72 2.46 -12.98
CA ARG A 63 -2.10 2.13 -13.39
C ARG A 63 -2.03 1.11 -14.51
N VAL A 64 -2.65 -0.06 -14.31
CA VAL A 64 -2.81 -1.04 -15.39
C VAL A 64 -3.89 -0.49 -16.32
N PRO A 65 -3.62 -0.24 -17.61
CA PRO A 65 -4.64 0.17 -18.55
C PRO A 65 -5.70 -0.94 -18.61
N GLN A 66 -6.94 -0.63 -18.22
CA GLN A 66 -8.07 -1.48 -18.54
C GLN A 66 -8.33 -1.31 -20.04
N GLY A 67 -8.00 -2.34 -20.82
CA GLY A 67 -8.35 -2.43 -22.24
C GLY A 67 -9.82 -2.74 -22.46
#